data_AF-A0A564Q5Y2-F1
#
_entry.id   AF-A0A564Q5Y2-F1
#
_cell.length_a   1.000
_cell.length_b   1.000
_cell.length_c   1.000
_cell.angle_alpha   90.00
_cell.angle_beta   90.00
_cell.angle_gamma   90.00
#
_symmetry.space_group_name_H-M   'P 1'
#
loop_
_entity.id
_entity.type
_entity.pdbx_description
1 polymer ?
#
loop_
_entity_poly.entity_id
_entity_poly.type
_entity_poly.pdbx_seq_one_letter_code
_entity_poly.pdbx_strand_id
1 'polypeptide(L)' 'MVNQQEKVILDAVDPWKMLALDRYLPQDIGSRMSGTEGDRKAIEWVSAHFTSLGLKTELDHFNTLSWDYRGGDLQGGRPF' A
#
# COMPACT_ATOMS: atom_id res chain seq x y z
N MET A 1 -3.09 -21.29 -23.55
CA MET A 1 -4.15 -22.02 -22.84
C MET A 1 -3.86 -21.90 -21.37
N VAL A 2 -4.82 -21.37 -20.60
CA VAL A 2 -4.69 -21.18 -19.15
C VAL A 2 -4.96 -22.54 -18.47
N ASN A 3 -4.12 -22.95 -17.53
CA ASN A 3 -4.32 -24.21 -16.82
C ASN A 3 -5.45 -24.10 -15.78
N GLN A 4 -5.94 -25.23 -15.26
CA GLN A 4 -7.08 -25.25 -14.34
C GLN A 4 -6.84 -24.47 -13.04
N GLN A 5 -5.60 -24.42 -12.54
CA GLN A 5 -5.25 -23.66 -11.34
C GLN A 5 -5.26 -22.15 -11.61
N GLU A 6 -4.68 -21.73 -12.73
CA GLU A 6 -4.69 -20.34 -13.17
C GLU A 6 -6.13 -19.84 -13.40
N LYS A 7 -7.02 -20.69 -13.93
CA LYS A 7 -8.43 -20.34 -14.10
C LYS A 7 -9.12 -20.08 -12.76
N VAL A 8 -8.89 -20.92 -11.75
CA VAL A 8 -9.44 -20.72 -10.40
C VAL A 8 -8.93 -19.41 -9.78
N ILE A 9 -7.66 -19.08 -9.99
CA ILE A 9 -7.07 -17.82 -9.51
C ILE A 9 -7.75 -16.63 -10.21
N LEU A 10 -7.87 -16.66 -11.53
CA LEU A 10 -8.47 -15.58 -12.31
C LEU A 10 -9.94 -15.37 -11.97
N ASP A 11 -10.71 -16.45 -11.76
CA ASP A 11 -12.12 -16.38 -11.37
C ASP A 11 -12.30 -15.86 -9.92
N ALA A 12 -11.28 -15.99 -9.08
CA ALA A 12 -11.29 -15.48 -7.71
C ALA A 12 -10.91 -13.99 -7.60
N VAL A 13 -10.36 -13.39 -8.65
CA VAL A 13 -10.01 -11.97 -8.69
C VAL A 13 -11.27 -11.15 -8.86
N ASP A 14 -11.57 -10.30 -7.87
CA ASP A 14 -12.65 -9.32 -7.93
C ASP A 14 -12.05 -7.91 -8.12
N PRO A 15 -12.12 -7.35 -9.34
CA PRO A 15 -11.56 -6.03 -9.64
C PRO A 15 -12.16 -4.90 -8.81
N TRP A 16 -13.42 -5.04 -8.37
CA TRP A 16 -14.09 -4.01 -7.57
C TRP A 16 -13.60 -4.02 -6.13
N LYS A 17 -13.32 -5.20 -5.58
CA LYS A 17 -12.64 -5.29 -4.28
C LYS A 17 -11.23 -4.72 -4.35
N MET A 18 -10.48 -4.99 -5.43
CA MET A 18 -9.15 -4.40 -5.62
C MET A 18 -9.22 -2.88 -5.67
N LEU A 19 -10.17 -2.30 -6.41
CA LEU A 19 -10.36 -0.85 -6.49
C LEU A 19 -10.77 -0.25 -5.12
N ALA A 20 -11.60 -0.94 -4.34
CA ALA A 20 -11.99 -0.47 -3.02
C ALA A 20 -10.80 -0.44 -2.05
N LEU A 21 -9.96 -1.49 -2.05
CA LEU A 21 -8.73 -1.54 -1.25
C LEU A 21 -7.74 -0.44 -1.69
N ASP A 22 -7.61 -0.21 -3.00
CA ASP A 22 -6.73 0.83 -3.55
C ASP A 22 -7.19 2.25 -3.21
N ARG A 23 -8.50 2.48 -3.00
CA ARG A 23 -9.01 3.79 -2.57
C ARG A 23 -8.80 4.08 -1.09
N TYR A 24 -8.92 3.08 -0.23
CA TYR A 24 -8.80 3.25 1.22
C TYR A 24 -7.43 3.79 1.62
N LEU A 25 -6.36 3.20 1.08
CA LEU A 25 -4.98 3.56 1.40
C LEU A 25 -4.63 5.04 1.14
N PRO A 26 -4.86 5.63 -0.04
CA PRO A 26 -4.57 7.04 -0.30
C PRO A 26 -5.59 8.00 0.32
N GLN A 27 -6.87 7.60 0.50
CA GLN A 27 -7.89 8.50 1.03
C GLN A 27 -7.82 8.64 2.55
N ASP A 28 -7.68 7.52 3.27
CA ASP A 28 -7.75 7.52 4.74
C ASP A 28 -6.38 7.62 5.40
N ILE A 29 -5.33 7.06 4.79
CA ILE A 29 -3.97 7.11 5.35
C ILE A 29 -3.16 8.27 4.74
N GLY A 30 -3.36 8.56 3.46
CA GLY A 30 -2.65 9.65 2.77
C GLY A 30 -1.24 9.26 2.33
N SER A 31 -0.28 10.17 2.52
CA SER A 31 1.14 9.92 2.18
C SER A 31 1.73 8.84 3.09
N ARG A 32 2.48 7.90 2.51
CA ARG A 32 3.00 6.69 3.17
C ARG A 32 4.47 6.48 2.87
N MET A 33 5.26 7.55 2.89
CA MET A 33 6.70 7.46 2.69
C MET A 33 7.33 6.62 3.80
N SER A 34 8.24 5.71 3.47
CA SER A 34 8.83 4.77 4.44
C SER A 34 9.40 5.48 5.67
N GLY A 35 9.13 4.91 6.85
CA GLY A 35 9.55 5.48 8.14
C GLY A 35 8.71 6.66 8.65
N THR A 36 7.69 7.09 7.90
CA THR A 36 6.74 8.11 8.37
C THR A 36 5.56 7.48 9.14
N GLU A 37 4.78 8.33 9.80
CA GLU A 37 3.55 7.90 10.46
C GLU A 37 2.52 7.29 9.49
N GLY A 38 2.51 7.74 8.23
CA GLY A 38 1.67 7.12 7.20
C GLY A 38 2.10 5.70 6.84
N ASP A 39 3.41 5.45 6.80
CA ASP A 39 3.95 4.10 6.60
C ASP A 39 3.55 3.16 7.75
N ARG A 40 3.69 3.62 9.00
CA ARG A 40 3.22 2.86 10.18
C ARG A 40 1.75 2.49 10.09
N LYS A 41 0.87 3.45 9.78
CA LYS A 41 -0.58 3.22 9.62
C LYS A 41 -0.90 2.26 8.47
N ALA A 42 -0.14 2.34 7.37
CA ALA A 42 -0.30 1.45 6.23
C ALA A 42 0.05 0.00 6.60
N ILE A 43 1.17 -0.20 7.31
CA ILE A 43 1.58 -1.51 7.83
C ILE A 43 0.47 -2.08 8.72
N GLU A 44 -0.02 -1.31 9.69
CA GLU A 44 -1.09 -1.75 10.61
C GLU A 44 -2.36 -2.17 9.87
N TRP A 45 -2.80 -1.37 8.89
CA TRP A 45 -4.00 -1.69 8.12
C TRP A 45 -3.83 -2.96 7.27
N VAL A 46 -2.70 -3.10 6.57
CA VAL A 46 -2.43 -4.28 5.74
C VAL A 46 -2.35 -5.54 6.60
N SER A 47 -1.64 -5.48 7.73
CA SER A 47 -1.56 -6.59 8.68
C SER A 47 -2.94 -6.97 9.19
N ALA A 48 -3.73 -6.01 9.68
CA ALA A 48 -5.08 -6.28 10.18
C ALA A 48 -5.99 -6.87 9.09
N HIS A 49 -5.90 -6.40 7.85
CA HIS A 49 -6.67 -6.93 6.72
C HIS A 49 -6.36 -8.42 6.49
N PHE A 50 -5.09 -8.80 6.38
CA PHE A 50 -4.72 -10.21 6.17
C PHE A 50 -5.00 -11.09 7.39
N THR A 51 -4.80 -10.58 8.61
CA THR A 51 -5.22 -11.30 9.82
C THR A 51 -6.72 -11.56 9.83
N SER A 52 -7.54 -10.59 9.42
CA SER A 52 -9.01 -10.74 9.34
C SER A 52 -9.48 -11.80 8.35
N LEU A 53 -8.65 -12.12 7.35
CA LEU A 53 -8.87 -13.21 6.39
C LEU A 53 -8.37 -14.57 6.90
N GLY A 54 -7.89 -14.64 8.15
CA GLY A 54 -7.38 -15.87 8.77
C GLY A 54 -5.94 -16.20 8.41
N LEU A 55 -5.20 -15.28 7.80
CA LEU A 55 -3.78 -15.49 7.47
C LEU A 55 -2.90 -15.11 8.65
N LYS A 56 -1.84 -15.90 8.85
CA LYS A 56 -0.78 -15.55 9.79
C LYS A 56 0.04 -14.41 9.20
N THR A 57 0.13 -13.29 9.92
CA THR A 57 0.90 -12.12 9.54
C THR A 57 2.08 -11.94 10.49
N GLU A 58 3.26 -11.69 9.95
CA GLU A 58 4.48 -11.41 10.71
C GLU A 58 5.07 -10.07 10.24
N LEU A 59 5.61 -9.30 11.18
CA LEU A 59 6.30 -8.05 10.89
C LEU A 59 7.80 -8.29 10.95
N ASP A 60 8.48 -8.12 9.82
CA ASP A 60 9.93 -8.15 9.74
C ASP A 60 10.46 -6.71 9.68
N HIS A 61 11.13 -6.30 10.76
CA HIS A 61 11.64 -4.94 10.90
C HIS A 61 13.09 -4.88 10.42
N PHE A 62 13.38 -3.91 9.56
CA PHE A 62 14.75 -3.60 9.16
C PHE A 62 15.05 -2.12 9.32
N ASN A 63 16.31 -1.82 9.61
CA ASN A 63 16.78 -0.44 9.65
C ASN A 63 17.11 0.03 8.24
N THR A 64 16.66 1.23 7.88
CA THR A 64 16.96 1.87 6.60
C THR A 64 17.36 3.32 6.79
N LEU A 65 18.05 3.89 5.80
CA LEU A 65 18.34 5.31 5.77
C LEU A 65 17.02 6.07 5.56
N SER A 66 16.77 7.07 6.40
CA SER A 66 15.61 7.95 6.28
C SER A 66 16.01 9.31 5.73
N TRP A 67 15.10 9.92 4.97
CA TRP A 67 15.24 11.28 4.47
C TRP A 67 14.09 12.14 4.97
N ASP A 68 14.41 13.19 5.71
CA ASP A 68 13.44 14.18 6.18
C ASP A 68 13.30 15.28 5.13
N TYR A 69 12.27 15.17 4.28
CA TYR A 69 11.96 16.21 3.31
C TYR A 69 11.27 17.40 3.99
N ARG A 70 12.03 18.49 4.20
CA ARG A 70 11.55 19.70 4.89
C ARG A 70 10.76 20.68 4.01
N GLY A 71 10.41 20.29 2.79
CA GLY A 71 9.85 21.21 1.81
C GLY A 71 10.93 22.14 1.25
N GLY A 72 11.01 22.20 -0.07
CA GLY A 72 11.57 23.33 -0.76
C GLY A 72 10.46 23.90 -1.61
N ASP A 73 10.30 25.23 -1.63
CA ASP A 73 9.55 25.87 -2.70
C ASP A 73 10.28 25.51 -4.00
N LEU A 74 9.76 24.50 -4.69
CA LEU A 74 10.03 24.34 -6.10
C LEU A 74 9.40 25.58 -6.73
N GLN A 75 10.23 26.60 -6.98
CA GLN A 75 9.92 27.61 -7.97
C GLN A 75 9.82 26.86 -9.29
N GLY A 76 8.65 26.26 -9.54
CA GLY A 76 8.26 25.77 -10.84
C GLY A 76 8.36 26.96 -11.76
N GLY A 77 9.46 27.04 -12.51
CA GLY A 77 9.56 27.92 -13.64
C GLY A 77 8.29 27.69 -14.45
N ARG A 78 7.52 28.77 -14.66
CA ARG A 78 6.28 28.71 -15.45
C ARG A 78 6.61 27.97 -16.74
N PRO A 79 5.73 27.08 -17.24
CA PRO A 79 5.91 26.54 -18.57
C PRO A 79 5.96 27.73 -19.54
N PHE A 80 7.12 27.94 -20.16
CA PHE A 80 7.26 28.81 -21.32
C PHE A 80 6.65 28.09 -22.52
#